data_AF-A0A7S4CPK5-F1
#
_entry.id   AF-A0A7S4CPK5-F1
#
_cell.length_a   1.000
_cell.length_b   1.000
_cell.length_c   1.000
_cell.angle_alpha   90.00
_cell.angle_beta   90.00
_cell.angle_gamma   90.00
#
_symmetry.space_group_name_H-M   'P 1'
#
loop_
_entity.id
_entity.type
_entity.pdbx_description
1 polymer ?
#
loop_
_entity_poly.entity_id
_entity_poly.type
_entity_poly.pdbx_seq_one_letter_code
_entity_poly.pdbx_strand_id
1 'polypeptide(L)'
;MFVLLNLFIAVILDNFGEVQQLESMAITHDHVLAFRQAWIEFDPGLTLQMPCSKVPQFLLTIGPPLGISADGDVYRSLLDAVHRLTLGPENQKIGYLELLVGLA
;
A
#
# COMPACT_ATOMS: atom_id res chain seq x y z
N MET A 1 -35.96 32.65 -0.23
CA MET A 1 -35.10 32.12 0.86
C MET A 1 -34.63 30.69 0.52
N PHE A 2 -34.15 30.43 -0.70
CA PHE A 2 -33.71 29.07 -1.12
C PHE A 2 -32.22 29.03 -1.47
N VAL A 3 -31.62 30.18 -1.78
CA VAL A 3 -30.20 30.28 -2.18
C VAL A 3 -29.25 29.98 -1.02
N LEU A 4 -29.51 30.51 0.18
CA LEU A 4 -28.68 30.24 1.36
C LEU A 4 -28.73 28.79 1.82
N LEU A 5 -29.89 28.14 1.70
CA LEU A 5 -30.08 26.74 2.08
C LEU A 5 -29.39 25.80 1.08
N ASN A 6 -29.50 26.08 -0.22
CA ASN A 6 -28.80 25.33 -1.26
C ASN A 6 -27.27 25.48 -1.16
N LEU A 7 -26.77 26.67 -0.80
CA LEU A 7 -25.34 26.88 -0.53
C LEU A 7 -24.88 26.10 0.71
N PHE A 8 -25.67 26.08 1.77
CA PHE A 8 -25.34 25.34 3.00
C PHE A 8 -25.28 23.83 2.77
N ILE A 9 -26.24 23.28 2.02
CA ILE A 9 -26.21 21.85 1.62
C ILE A 9 -24.98 21.58 0.74
N ALA A 10 -24.65 22.49 -0.19
CA ALA A 10 -23.47 22.35 -1.05
C ALA A 10 -22.17 22.30 -0.22
N VAL A 11 -22.00 23.20 0.76
CA VAL A 11 -20.82 23.20 1.65
C VAL A 11 -20.76 21.91 2.48
N ILE A 12 -21.89 21.43 3.02
CA ILE A 12 -21.93 20.18 3.79
C ILE A 12 -21.57 18.98 2.90
N LEU A 13 -22.11 18.91 1.68
CA LEU A 13 -21.81 17.82 0.73
C LEU A 13 -20.35 17.85 0.28
N ASP A 14 -19.76 19.03 0.09
CA ASP A 14 -18.35 19.18 -0.27
C ASP A 14 -17.45 18.71 0.88
N ASN A 15 -17.77 19.12 2.12
CA ASN A 15 -17.06 18.66 3.31
C ASN A 15 -17.24 17.14 3.55
N PHE A 16 -18.44 16.59 3.35
CA PHE A 16 -18.66 15.15 3.46
C PHE A 16 -17.98 14.37 2.32
N GLY A 17 -17.91 14.94 1.11
CA GLY A 17 -17.22 14.38 -0.03
C GLY A 17 -15.70 14.36 0.14
N GLU A 18 -15.10 15.39 0.73
CA GLU A 18 -13.67 15.41 1.12
C GLU A 18 -13.37 14.39 2.23
N VAL A 19 -14.26 14.27 3.23
CA VAL A 19 -14.13 13.26 4.30
C VAL A 19 -14.27 11.83 3.73
N GLN A 20 -15.19 11.58 2.79
CA GLN A 20 -15.30 10.30 2.09
C GLN A 20 -14.11 10.01 1.16
N GLN A 21 -13.49 11.04 0.56
CA GLN A 21 -12.29 10.88 -0.24
C GLN A 21 -11.06 10.55 0.63
N LEU A 22 -10.96 11.13 1.84
CA LEU A 22 -9.99 10.73 2.84
C LEU A 22 -10.21 9.29 3.36
N GLU A 23 -11.47 8.85 3.49
CA GLU A 23 -11.80 7.45 3.83
C GLU A 23 -11.49 6.46 2.68
N SER A 24 -11.46 6.91 1.42
CA SER A 24 -11.14 6.05 0.28
C SER A 24 -9.65 5.68 0.14
N MET A 25 -8.79 6.23 1.01
CA MET A 25 -7.36 5.90 1.14
C MET A 25 -7.02 5.13 2.42
N ALA A 26 -8.00 4.67 3.19
CA ALA A 26 -7.73 3.90 4.40
C ALA A 26 -7.51 2.42 4.05
N ILE A 27 -6.31 1.91 4.31
CA ILE A 27 -6.05 0.47 4.29
C ILE A 27 -7.05 -0.22 5.21
N THR A 28 -7.96 -0.97 4.62
CA THR A 28 -9.01 -1.68 5.35
C THR A 28 -8.46 -2.98 5.94
N HIS A 29 -9.19 -3.55 6.89
CA HIS A 29 -8.85 -4.85 7.46
C HIS A 29 -8.67 -5.93 6.38
N ASP A 30 -9.52 -5.91 5.35
CA ASP A 30 -9.45 -6.85 4.22
C ASP A 30 -8.16 -6.71 3.42
N HIS A 31 -7.63 -5.49 3.26
CA HIS A 31 -6.34 -5.28 2.61
C HIS A 31 -5.19 -5.89 3.42
N VAL A 32 -5.21 -5.74 4.75
CA VAL A 32 -4.22 -6.36 5.64
C VAL A 32 -4.33 -7.89 5.62
N LEU A 33 -5.54 -8.44 5.53
CA LEU A 33 -5.74 -9.87 5.38
C LEU A 33 -5.18 -10.39 4.05
N ALA A 34 -5.41 -9.68 2.95
CA ALA A 34 -4.84 -10.01 1.64
C ALA A 34 -3.30 -9.97 1.67
N PHE A 35 -2.71 -8.97 2.32
CA PHE A 35 -1.26 -8.89 2.54
C PHE A 35 -0.72 -10.11 3.29
N ARG A 36 -1.38 -10.48 4.40
CA ARG A 36 -0.99 -11.65 5.21
C ARG A 36 -1.09 -12.95 4.40
N GLN A 37 -2.17 -13.12 3.64
CA GLN A 37 -2.38 -14.32 2.83
C GLN A 37 -1.30 -14.46 1.76
N ALA A 38 -0.95 -13.37 1.07
CA ALA A 38 0.15 -13.35 0.13
C ALA A 38 1.50 -13.62 0.85
N TRP A 39 1.72 -13.06 2.05
CA TRP A 39 3.00 -13.19 2.76
C TRP A 39 3.33 -14.65 3.10
N ILE A 40 2.33 -15.44 3.46
CA ILE A 40 2.51 -16.86 3.81
C ILE A 40 3.12 -17.67 2.66
N GLU A 41 2.85 -17.29 1.40
CA GLU A 41 3.46 -17.94 0.23
C GLU A 41 4.96 -17.66 0.10
N PHE A 42 5.40 -16.49 0.57
CA PHE A 42 6.80 -16.05 0.49
C PHE A 42 7.62 -16.42 1.74
N ASP A 43 6.95 -16.67 2.86
CA ASP A 43 7.51 -17.04 4.16
C ASP A 43 6.75 -18.23 4.80
N PRO A 44 6.84 -19.44 4.23
CA PRO A 44 6.19 -20.63 4.80
C PRO A 44 6.76 -21.03 6.17
N GLY A 45 7.95 -20.53 6.51
CA GLY A 45 8.61 -20.77 7.80
C GLY A 45 8.15 -19.85 8.92
N LEU A 46 7.22 -18.91 8.65
CA LEU A 46 6.77 -17.89 9.62
C LEU A 46 7.94 -17.12 10.25
N THR A 47 9.00 -16.89 9.48
CA THR A 47 10.19 -16.17 9.93
C THR A 47 9.93 -14.67 10.10
N LEU A 48 8.79 -14.17 9.60
CA LEU A 48 8.38 -12.77 9.54
C LEU A 48 9.40 -11.88 8.81
N GLN A 49 10.19 -12.49 7.94
CA GLN A 49 11.21 -11.83 7.15
C GLN A 49 11.17 -12.31 5.70
N MET A 50 11.43 -11.40 4.76
CA MET A 50 11.51 -11.69 3.34
C MET A 50 12.79 -11.09 2.75
N PRO A 51 13.52 -11.79 1.87
CA PRO A 51 14.62 -11.17 1.13
C PRO A 51 14.15 -9.95 0.33
N CYS A 52 14.91 -8.85 0.36
CA CYS A 52 14.59 -7.62 -0.38
C CYS A 52 14.38 -7.87 -1.88
N SER A 53 15.09 -8.87 -2.43
CA SER A 53 14.95 -9.32 -3.83
C SER A 53 13.55 -9.85 -4.18
N LYS A 54 12.77 -10.33 -3.21
CA LYS A 54 11.41 -10.86 -3.43
C LYS A 54 10.31 -9.80 -3.25
N VAL A 55 10.65 -8.64 -2.67
CA VAL A 55 9.69 -7.54 -2.44
C VAL A 55 9.00 -7.06 -3.71
N PRO A 56 9.68 -6.85 -4.86
CA PRO A 56 8.99 -6.45 -6.09
C PRO A 56 7.93 -7.46 -6.54
N GLN A 57 8.27 -8.75 -6.46
CA GLN A 57 7.36 -9.82 -6.86
C GLN A 57 6.17 -9.91 -5.90
N PHE A 58 6.41 -9.74 -4.60
CA PHE A 58 5.36 -9.71 -3.58
C PHE A 58 4.40 -8.53 -3.74
N LEU A 59 4.92 -7.32 -3.99
CA LEU A 59 4.09 -6.12 -4.23
C LEU A 59 3.25 -6.25 -5.50
N LEU A 60 3.75 -6.94 -6.54
CA LEU A 60 2.95 -7.27 -7.73
C LEU A 60 1.84 -8.27 -7.41
N THR A 61 2.09 -9.26 -6.55
CA THR A 61 1.09 -10.27 -6.16
C THR A 61 -0.07 -9.65 -5.38
N ILE A 62 0.20 -8.70 -4.49
CA ILE A 62 -0.86 -8.03 -3.72
C ILE A 62 -1.68 -7.08 -4.61
N GLY A 63 -1.02 -6.38 -5.55
CA GLY A 63 -1.66 -5.37 -6.39
C GLY A 63 -2.20 -4.17 -5.60
N PRO A 64 -2.71 -3.13 -6.26
CA PRO A 64 -3.30 -1.98 -5.58
C PRO A 64 -4.48 -2.43 -4.68
N PRO A 65 -4.69 -1.85 -3.48
CA PRO A 65 -4.10 -0.60 -2.98
C PRO A 65 -2.83 -0.72 -2.12
N LEU A 66 -2.45 -1.93 -1.66
CA LEU A 66 -1.26 -2.14 -0.81
C LEU A 66 0.00 -2.52 -1.59
N GLY A 67 -0.17 -3.03 -2.80
CA GLY A 67 0.87 -3.39 -3.74
C GLY A 67 0.88 -2.47 -4.95
N ILE A 68 1.58 -2.89 -5.99
CA ILE A 68 1.70 -2.12 -7.23
C ILE A 68 1.00 -2.82 -8.37
N SER A 69 0.35 -2.02 -9.23
CA SER A 69 -0.12 -2.51 -10.51
C SER A 69 1.07 -2.79 -11.43
N ALA A 70 0.92 -3.70 -12.39
CA ALA A 70 1.93 -4.01 -13.41
C ALA A 70 2.10 -2.90 -14.46
N ASP A 71 1.83 -1.63 -14.10
CA ASP A 71 2.14 -0.49 -14.93
C ASP A 71 3.66 -0.37 -15.02
N GLY A 72 4.18 -0.50 -16.24
CA GLY A 72 5.60 -0.71 -16.51
C GLY A 72 6.52 0.37 -15.94
N ASP A 73 6.03 1.60 -15.79
CA ASP A 73 6.82 2.73 -15.26
C ASP A 73 6.92 2.72 -13.73
N VAL A 74 5.85 2.32 -13.04
CA VAL A 74 5.84 2.15 -11.58
C VAL A 74 6.72 0.97 -11.19
N TYR A 75 6.60 -0.14 -11.92
CA TYR A 75 7.40 -1.35 -11.68
C TYR A 75 8.91 -1.10 -11.85
N ARG A 76 9.32 -0.36 -12.88
CA ARG A 76 10.72 0.03 -13.10
C ARG A 76 11.27 0.89 -11.96
N SER A 77 10.49 1.86 -11.51
CA SER A 77 10.87 2.74 -10.40
C SER A 77 11.07 1.96 -9.10
N LEU A 78 10.25 0.93 -8.87
CA LEU A 78 10.37 0.05 -7.71
C LEU A 78 11.56 -0.90 -7.80
N LEU A 79 11.86 -1.44 -8.97
CA LEU A 79 13.07 -2.24 -9.17
C LEU A 79 14.33 -1.42 -8.86
N ASP A 80 14.36 -0.16 -9.29
CA ASP A 80 15.47 0.75 -9.01
C ASP A 80 15.55 1.10 -7.51
N ALA A 81 14.42 1.33 -6.84
CA ALA A 81 14.37 1.55 -5.40
C ALA A 81 14.82 0.32 -4.59
N VAL A 82 14.36 -0.88 -4.96
CA VAL A 82 14.78 -2.14 -4.32
C VAL A 82 16.25 -2.39 -4.56
N HIS A 83 16.76 -2.12 -5.77
CA HIS A 83 18.19 -2.25 -6.04
C HIS A 83 19.01 -1.35 -5.12
N ARG A 84 18.61 -0.08 -4.94
CA ARG A 84 19.25 0.84 -3.98
C ARG A 84 19.19 0.33 -2.53
N LEU A 85 18.05 -0.20 -2.09
CA LEU A 85 17.89 -0.74 -0.74
C LEU A 85 18.73 -2.01 -0.52
N THR A 86 18.88 -2.84 -1.55
CA THR A 86 19.64 -4.11 -1.49
C THR A 86 21.16 -3.88 -1.58
N LEU A 87 21.61 -2.69 -2.00
CA LEU A 87 23.03 -2.32 -2.05
C LEU A 87 23.61 -1.92 -0.68
N GLY A 88 22.77 -1.75 0.35
CA GLY A 88 23.23 -1.51 1.71
C GLY A 88 23.80 -2.79 2.36
N PRO A 89 24.97 -2.75 3.01
CA PRO A 89 25.62 -3.94 3.58
C PRO A 89 24.85 -4.60 4.75
N GLU A 90 23.83 -3.94 5.29
CA GLU A 90 23.14 -4.35 6.53
C GLU A 90 21.75 -4.98 6.26
N ASN A 91 21.08 -4.71 5.14
CA ASN A 91 19.64 -5.04 4.98
C ASN A 91 19.34 -5.88 3.72
N GLN A 92 19.72 -7.17 3.78
CA GLN A 92 19.37 -8.15 2.73
C GLN A 92 17.94 -8.69 2.88
N LYS A 93 17.28 -8.45 4.02
CA LYS A 93 15.92 -8.90 4.34
C LYS A 93 15.12 -7.74 4.93
N ILE A 94 13.82 -7.74 4.64
CA ILE A 94 12.84 -6.82 5.21
C ILE A 94 11.89 -7.57 6.14
N GLY A 95 11.49 -6.94 7.25
CA GLY A 95 10.51 -7.51 8.17
C GLY A 95 9.06 -7.35 7.69
N TYR A 96 8.17 -8.25 8.11
CA TYR A 96 6.73 -8.16 7.83
C TYR A 96 6.14 -6.80 8.25
N LEU A 97 6.41 -6.39 9.49
CA LEU A 97 5.88 -5.13 10.04
C LEU A 97 6.52 -3.92 9.36
N GLU A 98 7.81 -3.99 9.05
CA GLU A 98 8.52 -2.92 8.37
C GLU A 98 7.93 -2.66 6.98
N LEU A 99 7.66 -3.74 6.22
CA LEU A 99 7.03 -3.61 4.91
C LEU A 99 5.57 -3.16 5.02
N LEU A 100 4.79 -3.72 5.94
CA LEU A 100 3.38 -3.36 6.11
C LEU A 100 3.21 -1.90 6.54
N VAL A 101 4.04 -1.42 7.48
CA VAL A 101 4.03 -0.03 7.93
C VAL A 101 4.57 0.91 6.85
N GLY A 102 5.55 0.47 6.04
CA GLY A 102 6.05 1.26 4.93
C GLY A 102 5.05 1.44 3.78
N LEU A 103 4.02 0.59 3.71
CA LEU A 103 2.97 0.63 2.69
C LEU A 103 1.67 1.27 3.21
N ALA A 104 1.59 1.61 4.49
CA ALA A 104 0.43 2.17 5.15
C ALA A 104 0.53 3.65 5.49
#